data_AF-A0A858R2T4-F1
#
_entry.id   AF-A0A858R2T4-F1
#
_cell.length_a   1.000
_cell.length_b   1.000
_cell.length_c   1.000
_cell.angle_alpha   90.00
_cell.angle_beta   90.00
_cell.angle_gamma   90.00
#
_symmetry.space_group_name_H-M   'P 1'
#
loop_
_entity.id
_entity.type
_entity.pdbx_description
1 polymer ?
#
loop_
_entity_poly.entity_id
_entity_poly.type
_entity_poly.pdbx_seq_one_letter_code
_entity_poly.pdbx_strand_id
1 'polypeptide(L)' 'MRRGDSCYTCRFWLGHGVRERGPKGTCRRYPPVVTDRAPGGTFPITLSTDWCGEWHRHQGLRADSPGEQDPAPTLYDEL' A
#
# COMPACT_ATOMS: atom_id res chain seq x y z
N MET A 1 -8.97 -8.12 -8.26
CA MET A 1 -8.91 -7.12 -7.18
C MET A 1 -9.44 -7.77 -5.91
N ARG A 2 -8.64 -7.88 -4.85
CA ARG A 2 -9.16 -8.32 -3.54
C ARG A 2 -9.91 -7.16 -2.90
N ARG A 3 -10.89 -7.47 -2.03
CA ARG A 3 -11.60 -6.45 -1.25
C ARG A 3 -10.57 -5.71 -0.38
N GLY A 4 -10.33 -4.43 -0.67
CA GLY A 4 -9.35 -3.59 0.04
C GLY A 4 -8.09 -3.20 -0.74
N ASP A 5 -7.88 -3.75 -1.95
CA ASP A 5 -6.78 -3.33 -2.82
C ASP A 5 -7.15 -1.99 -3.48
N SER A 6 -6.50 -0.90 -3.09
CA SER A 6 -6.66 0.39 -3.74
C SER A 6 -5.37 1.19 -3.69
N CYS A 7 -5.31 2.33 -4.38
CA CYS A 7 -4.20 3.26 -4.28
C CYS A 7 -3.90 3.61 -2.82
N TYR A 8 -4.93 3.84 -1.98
CA TYR A 8 -4.74 4.14 -0.56
C TYR A 8 -3.91 3.08 0.20
N THR A 9 -4.08 1.80 -0.14
CA THR A 9 -3.40 0.67 0.52
C THR A 9 -2.16 0.18 -0.26
N CYS A 10 -1.81 0.83 -1.37
CA CYS A 10 -0.72 0.43 -2.25
C CYS A 10 0.61 1.05 -1.82
N ARG A 11 1.69 0.25 -1.79
CA ARG A 11 3.04 0.72 -1.40
C ARG A 11 3.60 1.84 -2.28
N PHE A 12 3.07 1.98 -3.49
CA PHE A 12 3.55 2.96 -4.47
C PHE A 12 2.81 4.30 -4.37
N TRP A 13 1.75 4.40 -3.59
CA TRP A 13 0.92 5.60 -3.56
C TRP A 13 1.33 6.54 -2.43
N LEU A 14 1.47 7.83 -2.76
CA LEU A 14 1.81 8.89 -1.82
C LEU A 14 0.65 9.87 -1.74
N GLY A 15 -0.08 9.89 -0.63
CA GLY A 15 -1.19 10.81 -0.42
C GLY A 15 -0.74 12.27 -0.32
N HIS A 16 -1.50 13.17 -0.93
CA HIS A 16 -1.22 14.62 -0.95
C HIS A 16 -1.57 15.35 0.37
N GLY A 17 -2.00 14.61 1.38
CA GLY A 17 -2.33 15.14 2.71
C GLY A 17 -3.59 16.01 2.74
N VAL A 18 -3.95 16.48 3.94
CA VAL A 18 -5.23 17.18 4.20
C VAL A 18 -5.32 18.55 3.52
N ARG A 19 -4.17 19.14 3.15
CA ARG A 19 -4.09 20.50 2.59
C ARG A 19 -4.51 20.59 1.13
N GLU A 20 -4.42 19.51 0.36
CA GLU A 20 -4.58 19.54 -1.10
C GLU A 20 -6.03 19.32 -1.60
N ARG A 21 -7.03 19.42 -0.71
CA ARG A 21 -8.47 19.23 -1.02
C ARG A 21 -8.75 17.94 -1.81
N GLY A 22 -8.93 16.85 -1.08
CA GLY A 22 -9.55 15.62 -1.60
C GLY A 22 -8.62 14.40 -1.55
N PRO A 23 -9.14 13.23 -1.93
CA PRO A 23 -8.45 11.94 -1.77
C PRO A 23 -7.41 11.71 -2.88
N LYS A 24 -6.65 12.73 -3.28
CA LYS A 24 -5.66 12.66 -4.34
C LYS A 24 -4.29 12.25 -3.79
N GLY A 25 -3.52 11.61 -4.65
CA GLY A 25 -2.13 11.26 -4.36
C GLY A 25 -1.37 10.94 -5.63
N THR A 26 -0.07 10.76 -5.48
CA THR A 26 0.84 10.43 -6.56
C THR A 26 1.13 8.94 -6.59
N CYS A 27 0.97 8.29 -7.75
CA CYS A 27 1.38 6.90 -7.95
C CYS A 27 2.84 6.81 -8.43
N ARG A 28 3.68 6.07 -7.71
CA ARG A 28 5.12 5.90 -7.98
C ARG A 28 5.48 4.56 -8.65
N ARG A 29 4.47 3.80 -9.12
CA ARG A 29 4.66 2.47 -9.73
C ARG A 29 5.45 2.54 -11.04
N TYR A 30 5.24 3.61 -11.81
CA TYR A 30 5.89 3.85 -13.09
C TYR A 30 6.72 5.13 -13.05
N PRO A 31 7.75 5.27 -13.90
CA PRO A 31 8.53 6.49 -14.02
C PRO A 31 7.64 7.72 -14.31
N PRO A 32 8.10 8.93 -13.97
CA PRO A 32 7.37 10.15 -14.34
C PRO A 32 7.33 10.29 -15.86
N VAL A 33 6.20 10.74 -16.38
CA VAL A 33 6.00 10.95 -17.82
C VAL A 33 6.46 12.35 -18.17
N VAL A 34 7.37 12.45 -19.13
CA VAL A 34 7.82 13.73 -19.67
C VAL A 34 6.84 14.18 -20.76
N THR A 35 6.41 15.43 -20.67
CA THR A 35 5.56 16.09 -21.68
C THR A 35 6.09 17.49 -21.92
N ASP A 36 5.69 18.13 -23.02
CA ASP A 36 6.10 19.52 -23.31
C ASP A 36 5.74 20.49 -22.18
N ARG A 37 4.65 20.20 -21.45
CA ARG A 37 4.20 21.00 -20.29
C ARG A 37 4.91 20.65 -18.98
N ALA A 38 5.63 19.53 -18.95
CA ALA A 38 6.35 19.05 -17.78
C ALA A 38 7.70 18.43 -18.21
N PRO A 39 8.69 19.27 -18.57
CA PRO A 39 9.99 18.79 -19.05
C PRO A 39 10.78 18.02 -17.99
N GLY A 40 10.53 18.27 -16.70
CA GLY A 40 11.09 17.49 -15.59
C GLY A 40 10.37 16.16 -15.31
N GLY A 41 9.28 15.88 -16.04
CA GLY A 41 8.41 14.75 -15.84
C GLY A 41 7.48 14.89 -14.63
N THR A 42 6.29 14.29 -14.72
CA THR A 42 5.35 14.20 -13.60
C THR A 42 4.86 12.77 -13.41
N PHE A 43 4.73 12.37 -12.14
CA PHE A 43 4.08 11.11 -11.81
C PHE A 43 2.55 11.26 -11.95
N PRO A 44 1.84 10.18 -12.27
CA PRO A 44 0.38 10.20 -12.33
C PRO A 44 -0.25 10.57 -10.99
N ILE A 45 -1.24 11.48 -11.04
CA ILE A 45 -2.13 11.77 -9.91
C ILE A 45 -3.33 10.84 -10.00
N THR A 46 -3.58 10.08 -8.93
CA THR A 46 -4.70 9.14 -8.82
C THR A 46 -5.52 9.43 -7.58
N LEU A 47 -6.75 8.92 -7.55
CA LEU A 47 -7.59 8.92 -6.36
C LEU A 47 -7.21 7.75 -5.45
N SER A 48 -7.43 7.92 -4.15
CA SER A 48 -7.18 6.90 -3.13
C SER A 48 -7.98 5.60 -3.37
N THR A 49 -9.09 5.69 -4.09
CA THR A 49 -9.98 4.57 -4.44
C THR A 49 -9.60 3.85 -5.73
N ASP A 50 -8.64 4.38 -6.50
CA ASP A 50 -8.27 3.79 -7.79
C ASP A 50 -7.56 2.44 -7.63
N TRP A 51 -7.61 1.62 -8.68
CA TRP A 51 -6.90 0.34 -8.77
C TRP A 51 -6.39 0.11 -10.20
N CYS A 52 -5.11 -0.24 -10.34
CA CYS A 52 -4.43 -0.31 -11.64
C CYS A 52 -3.88 -1.70 -12.00
N GLY A 53 -4.24 -2.77 -11.28
CA GLY A 53 -3.72 -4.13 -11.53
C GLY A 53 -2.34 -4.42 -10.92
N GLU A 54 -1.52 -3.38 -10.72
CA GLU A 54 -0.14 -3.47 -10.23
C GLU A 54 -0.02 -3.21 -8.71
N TRP A 55 -1.11 -3.39 -7.97
CA TRP A 55 -1.14 -3.14 -6.54
C TRP A 55 -0.14 -4.03 -5.79
N HIS A 56 0.60 -3.45 -4.85
CA HIS A 56 1.53 -4.17 -3.98
C HIS A 56 1.38 -3.69 -2.53
N ARG A 57 1.34 -4.63 -1.59
CA ARG A 57 1.42 -4.35 -0.15
C ARG A 57 2.79 -3.77 0.24
N HIS A 58 2.82 -2.94 1.28
CA HIS A 58 4.07 -2.58 1.94
C HIS A 58 4.77 -3.85 2.45
N GLN A 59 6.07 -3.99 2.16
CA GLN A 59 6.85 -5.11 2.69
C GLN A 59 7.34 -4.71 4.09
N GLY A 60 6.78 -5.36 5.11
CA GLY A 60 7.04 -5.13 6.54
C GLY A 60 5.75 -4.61 7.22
N LEU A 61 5.06 -5.36 8.07
CA LEU A 61 5.36 -6.64 8.69
C LEU A 61 4.79 -7.81 7.87
N ARG A 62 5.53 -8.92 7.78
CA ARG A 62 4.84 -10.21 7.85
C ARG A 62 4.04 -10.15 9.14
N ALA A 63 2.72 -10.03 9.06
CA ALA A 63 1.94 -10.85 9.96
C ALA A 63 2.34 -12.26 9.53
N ASP A 64 3.35 -12.82 10.20
CA ASP A 64 3.23 -14.22 10.55
C ASP A 64 1.86 -14.27 11.22
N SER A 65 0.84 -14.66 10.47
CA SER A 65 -0.32 -15.25 11.09
C SER A 65 0.30 -16.30 12.00
N PRO A 66 0.12 -16.24 13.34
CA PRO A 66 0.24 -17.47 14.08
C PRO A 66 -0.91 -18.30 13.52
N GLY A 67 -0.62 -19.08 12.48
CA GLY A 67 -1.33 -20.31 12.27
C GLY A 67 -1.14 -21.03 13.59
N GLU A 68 -2.22 -21.04 14.38
CA GLU A 68 -2.58 -22.16 15.24
C GLU A 68 -1.35 -22.90 15.77
N GLN A 69 -0.55 -22.21 16.58
CA GLN A 69 0.39 -22.90 17.44
C GLN A 69 -0.44 -23.33 18.63
N ASP A 70 -0.75 -24.62 18.68
CA ASP A 70 -1.20 -25.28 19.89
C ASP A 70 -0.40 -24.72 21.08
N PRO A 71 -1.05 -24.30 22.19
CA PRO A 71 -0.32 -23.77 23.32
C PRO A 71 0.66 -24.85 23.78
N ALA A 72 1.96 -24.52 23.73
CA ALA A 72 3.00 -25.38 24.27
C ALA A 72 2.65 -25.72 25.72
N PRO A 73 2.73 -27.00 26.13
CA PRO A 73 2.39 -27.41 27.48
C PRO A 73 3.23 -26.61 28.47
N THR A 74 2.56 -26.07 29.48
CA THR A 74 3.24 -25.27 30.49
C THR A 74 3.90 -26.20 31.51
N LEU A 75 4.93 -25.72 32.19
CA LEU A 75 5.61 -26.45 33.28
C LEU A 75 4.65 -26.82 34.44
N TYR A 76 3.44 -26.26 34.45
CA TYR A 76 2.37 -26.58 35.39
C TYR A 76 1.52 -27.79 34.98
N ASP A 77 1.63 -28.27 33.74
CA ASP A 77 0.95 -29.47 33.24
C ASP A 77 1.76 -30.76 33.51
N GLU A 78 3.01 -30.64 33.98
CA GLU A 78 3.93 -31.75 34.26
C GLU A 78 4.18 -31.99 35.77
N LEU A 79 3.39 -31.38 36.67
CA LEU A 79 3.52 -31.53 38.13
C LEU A 79 2.47 -32.45 38.76
#